data_AF-A0A7V0SEM1-F1
#
_entry.id   AF-A0A7V0SEM1-F1
#
_cell.length_a   1.000
_cell.length_b   1.000
_cell.length_c   1.000
_cell.angle_alpha   90.00
_cell.angle_beta   90.00
_cell.angle_gamma   90.00
#
_symmetry.space_group_name_H-M   'P 1'
#
loop_
_entity.id
_entity.type
_entity.pdbx_description
1 polymer ?
#
loop_
_entity_poly.entity_id
_entity_poly.type
_entity_poly.pdbx_seq_one_letter_code
_entity_poly.pdbx_strand_id
1 'polypeptide(L)'
;MAIERTLSIIKPDATGKNLIGEIISQIEKGGLSVRAARMTRLDGGRAEAFYAEHRGKVFYEGLIDFMTSGPIVALVLEGENAVDRYRE
;
A
#
# COMPACT_ATOMS: atom_id res chain seq x y z
N MET A 1 4.33 -20.93 12.54
CA MET A 1 3.28 -19.94 12.88
C MET A 1 2.30 -19.87 11.72
N ALA A 2 1.23 -19.06 11.78
CA ALA A 2 0.32 -18.94 10.64
C ALA A 2 0.99 -18.14 9.51
N ILE A 3 0.93 -18.64 8.29
CA ILE A 3 1.31 -17.87 7.10
C ILE A 3 0.15 -16.92 6.79
N GLU A 4 0.45 -15.63 6.81
CA GLU A 4 -0.51 -14.57 6.56
C GLU A 4 -0.22 -13.86 5.25
N ARG A 5 -1.23 -13.16 4.74
CA ARG A 5 -1.06 -12.20 3.65
C ARG A 5 -1.58 -10.84 4.07
N THR A 6 -0.83 -9.81 3.70
CA THR A 6 -1.24 -8.42 3.92
C THR A 6 -1.10 -7.59 2.64
N LEU A 7 -1.90 -6.53 2.55
CA LEU A 7 -1.85 -5.57 1.46
C LEU A 7 -0.88 -4.45 1.83
N SER A 8 0.04 -4.16 0.92
CA SER A 8 0.88 -2.96 0.96
C SER A 8 0.56 -2.07 -0.24
N ILE A 9 0.55 -0.76 -0.02
CA ILE A 9 0.39 0.24 -1.09
C ILE A 9 1.55 1.21 -1.00
N ILE A 10 2.42 1.19 -2.01
CA ILE A 10 3.40 2.25 -2.23
C ILE A 10 2.65 3.43 -2.84
N LYS A 11 2.54 4.52 -2.07
CA LYS A 11 1.71 5.69 -2.38
C LYS A 11 2.28 6.53 -3.54
N PRO A 12 1.51 7.51 -4.08
CA PRO A 12 1.93 8.29 -5.24
C PRO A 12 3.22 9.10 -5.04
N ASP A 13 3.49 9.57 -3.83
CA ASP A 13 4.71 10.31 -3.51
C ASP A 13 5.97 9.44 -3.62
N ALA A 14 5.95 8.24 -3.03
CA ALA A 14 7.06 7.29 -3.08
C ALA A 14 7.25 6.74 -4.51
N THR A 15 6.15 6.46 -5.20
CA THR A 15 6.16 6.03 -6.60
C THR A 15 6.75 7.12 -7.50
N GLY A 16 6.33 8.38 -7.35
CA GLY A 16 6.83 9.51 -8.11
C GLY A 16 8.30 9.87 -7.81
N LYS A 17 8.79 9.52 -6.61
CA LYS A 17 10.21 9.65 -6.23
C LYS A 17 11.07 8.46 -6.66
N ASN A 18 10.53 7.50 -7.41
CA ASN A 18 11.22 6.28 -7.86
C ASN A 18 11.74 5.38 -6.72
N LEU A 19 11.08 5.39 -5.55
CA LEU A 19 11.49 4.62 -4.36
C LEU A 19 10.97 3.17 -4.34
N ILE A 20 10.28 2.72 -5.40
CA ILE A 20 9.59 1.43 -5.45
C ILE A 20 10.53 0.27 -5.13
N GLY A 21 11.68 0.20 -5.80
CA GLY A 21 12.64 -0.89 -5.62
C GLY A 21 13.29 -0.89 -4.24
N GLU A 22 13.55 0.29 -3.69
CA GLU A 22 14.12 0.42 -2.34
C GLU A 22 13.13 -0.09 -1.27
N ILE A 23 11.86 0.29 -1.38
CA ILE A 23 10.81 -0.16 -0.46
C ILE A 23 10.61 -1.67 -0.54
N ILE A 24 10.54 -2.24 -1.75
CA ILE A 24 10.44 -3.70 -1.92
C ILE A 24 11.65 -4.40 -1.30
N SER A 25 12.86 -3.88 -1.53
CA SER A 25 14.07 -4.46 -0.94
C SER A 25 14.04 -4.45 0.59
N GLN A 26 13.51 -3.39 1.22
CA GLN A 26 13.35 -3.36 2.68
C GLN A 26 12.33 -4.38 3.17
N ILE A 27 11.19 -4.52 2.49
CA ILE A 27 10.15 -5.52 2.82
C ILE A 27 10.74 -6.94 2.75
N GLU A 28 11.51 -7.25 1.71
CA GLU A 28 12.14 -8.56 1.52
C GLU A 28 13.22 -8.83 2.58
N LYS A 29 14.05 -7.84 2.91
CA LYS A 29 15.02 -7.93 4.02
C LYS A 29 14.34 -8.09 5.38
N GLY A 30 13.13 -7.55 5.54
CA GLY A 30 12.27 -7.78 6.68
C GLY A 30 11.69 -9.19 6.75
N GLY A 31 11.95 -10.07 5.78
CA GLY A 31 11.50 -11.46 5.81
C GLY A 31 10.06 -11.67 5.30
N LEU A 32 9.53 -10.71 4.53
CA LEU A 32 8.26 -10.86 3.81
C LEU A 32 8.53 -11.09 2.32
N SER A 33 7.73 -11.94 1.69
CA SER A 33 7.81 -12.20 0.25
C SER A 33 6.72 -11.45 -0.51
N VAL A 34 7.06 -10.84 -1.66
CA VAL A 34 6.06 -10.27 -2.58
C VAL A 34 5.44 -11.40 -3.42
N ARG A 35 4.14 -11.65 -3.28
CA ARG A 35 3.40 -12.67 -4.02
C ARG A 35 2.65 -12.14 -5.23
N ALA A 36 2.30 -10.87 -5.22
CA ALA A 36 1.72 -10.17 -6.36
C ALA A 36 2.10 -8.70 -6.29
N ALA A 37 2.26 -8.08 -7.46
CA ALA A 37 2.53 -6.65 -7.58
C ALA A 37 1.76 -6.08 -8.78
N ARG A 38 1.17 -4.89 -8.59
CA ARG A 38 0.49 -4.17 -9.67
C ARG A 38 0.71 -2.68 -9.53
N MET A 39 1.32 -2.06 -10.54
CA MET A 39 1.27 -0.61 -10.70
C MET A 39 -0.10 -0.23 -11.28
N THR A 40 -0.79 0.71 -10.62
CA THR A 40 -2.11 1.16 -11.06
C THR A 40 -2.38 2.58 -10.58
N ARG A 41 -3.40 3.23 -11.16
CA ARG A 41 -3.90 4.52 -10.67
C ARG A 41 -5.29 4.29 -10.10
N LEU A 42 -5.51 4.75 -8.87
CA LEU A 42 -6.82 4.69 -8.25
C LEU A 42 -7.70 5.79 -8.86
N ASP A 43 -8.91 5.42 -9.27
CA ASP A 43 -9.98 6.39 -9.49
C ASP A 43 -10.61 6.80 -8.15
N GLY A 44 -11.37 7.90 -8.16
CA GLY A 44 -11.99 8.44 -6.93
C GLY A 44 -12.89 7.42 -6.24
N GLY A 45 -13.70 6.66 -7.00
CA GLY A 45 -14.60 5.66 -6.44
C GLY A 45 -13.87 4.51 -5.73
N ARG A 46 -12.78 4.01 -6.30
CA ARG A 46 -11.93 2.98 -5.68
C ARG A 46 -11.20 3.51 -4.46
N ALA A 47 -10.67 4.74 -4.52
CA ALA A 47 -10.02 5.35 -3.38
C ALA A 47 -11.01 5.58 -2.23
N GLU A 48 -12.20 6.09 -2.50
CA GLU A 48 -13.26 6.27 -1.52
C GLU A 48 -13.72 4.95 -0.89
N ALA A 49 -13.93 3.92 -1.72
CA ALA A 49 -14.29 2.60 -1.23
C ALA A 49 -13.19 2.00 -0.33
N PHE A 50 -11.92 2.19 -0.70
CA PHE A 50 -10.79 1.69 0.09
C PHE A 50 -10.63 2.43 1.42
N TYR A 51 -10.87 3.74 1.45
CA TYR A 51 -10.75 4.57 2.65
C TYR A 51 -12.08 4.86 3.34
N ALA A 52 -13.12 4.07 3.09
CA ALA A 52 -14.48 4.31 3.60
C ALA A 52 -14.53 4.46 5.13
N GLU A 53 -13.68 3.76 5.87
CA GLU A 53 -13.54 3.86 7.34
C GLU A 53 -13.10 5.25 7.84
N HIS A 54 -12.64 6.12 6.94
CA HIS A 54 -12.23 7.49 7.25
C HIS A 54 -13.24 8.53 6.77
N ARG A 55 -14.35 8.12 6.16
CA ARG A 55 -15.39 9.03 5.70
C ARG A 55 -15.92 9.88 6.87
N GLY A 56 -16.05 11.19 6.63
CA GLY A 56 -16.47 12.17 7.64
C GLY A 56 -15.34 12.74 8.51
N LYS A 57 -14.10 12.23 8.39
CA LYS A 57 -12.93 12.85 9.03
C LYS A 57 -12.45 14.04 8.20
N VAL A 58 -11.94 15.08 8.87
CA VAL A 58 -11.50 16.34 8.23
C VAL A 58 -10.44 16.12 7.14
N PHE A 59 -9.60 15.10 7.27
CA PHE A 59 -8.55 14.78 6.30
C PHE A 59 -9.00 13.87 5.16
N TYR A 60 -10.25 13.42 5.14
CA TYR A 60 -10.71 12.39 4.20
C TYR A 60 -10.59 12.82 2.75
N GLU A 61 -11.09 14.00 2.39
CA GLU A 61 -11.03 14.49 1.00
C GLU A 61 -9.59 14.64 0.51
N GLY A 62 -8.72 15.24 1.33
CA GLY A 62 -7.30 15.35 1.01
C GLY A 62 -6.59 13.99 0.87
N LEU A 63 -7.01 12.97 1.62
CA LEU A 63 -6.51 11.60 1.46
C LEU A 63 -6.92 11.00 0.11
N ILE A 64 -8.17 11.19 -0.32
CA ILE A 64 -8.64 10.72 -1.62
C ILE A 64 -7.91 11.44 -2.76
N ASP A 65 -7.80 12.76 -2.68
CA ASP A 65 -7.08 13.57 -3.68
C ASP A 65 -5.61 13.12 -3.78
N PHE A 66 -4.96 12.92 -2.63
CA PHE A 66 -3.58 12.44 -2.61
C PHE A 66 -3.44 11.07 -3.25
N MET A 67 -4.30 10.12 -2.92
CA MET A 67 -4.22 8.74 -3.41
C MET A 67 -4.59 8.57 -4.88
N THR A 68 -5.31 9.54 -5.46
CA THR A 68 -5.68 9.58 -6.89
C THR A 68 -4.77 10.48 -7.74
N SER A 69 -3.87 11.24 -7.09
CA SER A 69 -2.96 12.20 -7.73
C SER A 69 -1.95 11.57 -8.69
N GLY A 70 -1.64 10.27 -8.53
CA GLY A 70 -0.63 9.58 -9.34
C GLY A 70 -0.71 8.06 -9.24
N PRO A 71 0.22 7.35 -9.90
CA PRO A 71 0.30 5.89 -9.81
C PRO A 71 0.70 5.44 -8.41
N ILE A 72 0.15 4.30 -8.00
CA ILE A 72 0.56 3.53 -6.83
C ILE A 72 1.14 2.18 -7.27
N VAL A 73 1.81 1.50 -6.35
CA VAL A 73 2.11 0.06 -6.48
C VAL A 73 1.42 -0.70 -5.35
N ALA A 74 0.44 -1.53 -5.71
CA ALA A 74 -0.22 -2.44 -4.78
C ALA A 74 0.54 -3.78 -4.74
N LEU A 75 0.84 -4.26 -3.53
CA LEU A 75 1.59 -5.49 -3.30
C LEU A 75 0.80 -6.43 -2.39
N VAL A 76 0.84 -7.73 -2.69
CA VAL A 76 0.47 -8.78 -1.74
C VAL A 76 1.74 -9.29 -1.09
N LEU A 77 1.87 -9.10 0.21
CA LEU A 77 2.99 -9.58 1.01
C LEU A 77 2.59 -10.87 1.73
N GLU A 78 3.51 -11.83 1.86
CA GLU A 78 3.28 -13.10 2.55
C GLU A 78 4.45 -13.44 3.49
N GLY A 79 4.14 -13.97 4.66
CA GLY A 79 5.11 -14.42 5.65
C GLY A 79 4.46 -14.84 6.97
N GLU A 80 5.26 -15.29 7.93
CA GLU A 80 4.78 -15.50 9.30
C GLU A 80 4.49 -14.15 9.97
N ASN A 81 3.29 -14.01 10.57
CA ASN A 81 2.81 -12.76 11.20
C ASN A 81 2.96 -11.55 10.27
N ALA A 82 2.65 -11.71 8.98
CA ALA A 82 2.92 -10.72 7.94
C ALA A 82 2.22 -9.38 8.20
N VAL A 83 1.04 -9.39 8.84
CA VAL A 83 0.30 -8.16 9.13
C VAL A 83 1.05 -7.30 10.15
N ASP A 84 1.50 -7.89 11.26
CA ASP A 84 2.19 -7.17 12.32
C ASP A 84 3.60 -6.77 11.90
N ARG A 85 4.34 -7.71 11.28
CA ARG A 85 5.70 -7.46 10.80
C ARG A 85 5.79 -6.34 9.77
N TYR A 86 4.77 -6.17 8.94
CA TYR A 86 4.74 -5.08 7.96
C TYR A 86 4.49 -3.70 8.59
N ARG A 87 3.92 -3.65 9.80
CA ARG A 87 3.54 -2.41 10.49
C ARG A 87 4.61 -1.91 11.47
N GLU A 88 5.61 -2.73 11.80
CA GLU A 88 6.81 -2.38 12.58
C GLU A 88 7.76 -1.49 11.78
#